data_AF-A0A0Q5Q1L5-F1
#
_entry.id   AF-A0A0Q5Q1L5-F1
#
_cell.length_a   1.000
_cell.length_b   1.000
_cell.length_c   1.000
_cell.angle_alpha   90.00
_cell.angle_beta   90.00
_cell.angle_gamma   90.00
#
_symmetry.space_group_name_H-M   'P 1'
#
loop_
_entity.id
_entity.type
_entity.pdbx_description
1 polymer ?
#
loop_
_entity_poly.entity_id
_entity_poly.type
_entity_poly.pdbx_seq_one_letter_code
_entity_poly.pdbx_strand_id
1 'polypeptide(L)'
;MERSTIIRYTNTFRKIISQYLKNSIGIKIEIYNCGNEGAVLNIKLQSNQLSGDVEKGNYNNILYVLNLLDQRHITGDLSNVSFKGTNTMMERDRVIIIKDCSNSEWSEFAAKKDVMKLVNA
;
A
#
# COMPACT_ATOMS: atom_id res chain seq x y z
N MET A 1 -10.50 -5.59 -6.65
CA MET A 1 -10.69 -4.15 -6.83
C MET A 1 -10.45 -3.82 -8.29
N GLU A 2 -11.12 -2.82 -8.86
CA GLU A 2 -10.83 -2.39 -10.23
C GLU A 2 -9.40 -1.87 -10.35
N ARG A 3 -8.68 -2.39 -11.34
CA ARG A 3 -7.28 -2.05 -11.60
C ARG A 3 -7.06 -0.54 -11.80
N SER A 4 -7.94 0.10 -12.57
CA SER A 4 -7.92 1.54 -12.85
C SER A 4 -7.97 2.37 -11.56
N THR A 5 -8.77 1.94 -10.59
CA THR A 5 -8.92 2.63 -9.30
C THR A 5 -7.66 2.52 -8.46
N ILE A 6 -7.01 1.35 -8.42
CA ILE A 6 -5.72 1.19 -7.74
C ILE A 6 -4.65 2.07 -8.39
N ILE A 7 -4.53 2.04 -9.72
CA ILE A 7 -3.51 2.83 -10.45
C ILE A 7 -3.70 4.33 -10.23
N ARG A 8 -4.93 4.82 -10.24
CA ARG A 8 -5.22 6.23 -9.95
C ARG A 8 -4.75 6.59 -8.53
N TYR A 9 -5.09 5.75 -7.55
CA TYR A 9 -4.65 5.94 -6.17
C TYR A 9 -3.12 5.94 -6.05
N THR A 10 -2.41 4.95 -6.60
CA THR A 10 -0.95 4.83 -6.47
C THR A 10 -0.20 5.99 -7.16
N ASN A 11 -0.69 6.46 -8.30
CA ASN A 11 -0.14 7.63 -8.97
C ASN A 11 -0.29 8.90 -8.14
N THR A 12 -1.47 9.14 -7.56
CA THR A 12 -1.70 10.28 -6.68
C THR A 12 -0.86 10.17 -5.42
N PHE A 13 -0.83 9.01 -4.77
CA PHE A 13 0.00 8.75 -3.59
C PHE A 13 1.48 9.05 -3.89
N ARG A 14 2.02 8.51 -4.98
CA ARG A 14 3.42 8.72 -5.38
C ARG A 14 3.73 10.20 -5.61
N LYS A 15 2.86 10.91 -6.33
CA LYS A 15 3.00 12.35 -6.62
C LYS A 15 3.04 13.20 -5.35
N ILE A 16 2.27 12.82 -4.33
CA ILE A 16 2.22 13.58 -3.07
C ILE A 16 3.44 13.23 -2.22
N ILE A 17 3.73 11.94 -2.00
CA ILE A 17 4.82 11.55 -1.11
C ILE A 17 6.21 11.92 -1.64
N SER A 18 6.40 11.98 -2.96
CA SER A 18 7.67 12.42 -3.57
C SER A 18 8.06 13.84 -3.17
N GLN A 19 7.09 14.69 -2.79
CA GLN A 19 7.36 16.07 -2.36
C GLN A 19 8.03 16.13 -0.98
N TYR A 20 7.96 15.04 -0.21
CA TYR A 20 8.55 14.93 1.13
C TYR A 20 9.86 14.12 1.12
N LEU A 21 10.30 13.64 -0.04
CA LEU A 21 11.50 12.82 -0.18
C LEU A 21 12.61 13.61 -0.88
N LYS A 22 13.87 13.22 -0.61
CA LYS A 22 15.01 13.72 -1.39
C LYS A 22 14.90 13.24 -2.84
N ASN A 23 15.34 14.05 -3.80
CA ASN A 23 15.30 13.72 -5.24
C ASN A 23 16.00 12.39 -5.60
N SER A 24 16.95 11.93 -4.77
CA SER A 24 17.64 10.66 -4.94
C SER A 24 16.88 9.45 -4.39
N ILE A 25 15.66 9.60 -3.89
CA ILE A 25 14.85 8.49 -3.35
C ILE A 25 13.74 8.16 -4.35
N GLY A 26 13.80 6.94 -4.90
CA GLY A 26 12.74 6.34 -5.69
C GLY A 26 11.68 5.68 -4.82
N ILE A 27 10.44 5.67 -5.32
CA ILE A 27 9.30 5.02 -4.68
C ILE A 27 8.86 3.83 -5.55
N LYS A 28 9.02 2.62 -5.02
CA LYS A 28 8.53 1.40 -5.65
C LYS A 28 7.29 0.90 -4.93
N ILE A 29 6.16 0.76 -5.64
CA ILE A 29 4.93 0.24 -5.06
C ILE A 29 4.64 -1.13 -5.69
N GLU A 30 4.67 -2.16 -4.87
CA GLU A 30 4.23 -3.51 -5.27
C GLU A 30 2.75 -3.65 -4.92
N ILE A 31 1.92 -3.94 -5.92
CA ILE A 31 0.46 -3.97 -5.81
C ILE A 31 0.00 -5.43 -5.81
N TYR A 32 -0.71 -5.82 -4.75
CA TYR A 32 -1.33 -7.13 -4.59
C TYR A 32 -2.85 -6.97 -4.53
N ASN A 33 -3.53 -7.09 -5.68
CA ASN A 33 -4.98 -6.87 -5.79
C ASN A 33 -5.73 -8.07 -5.20
N CYS A 34 -6.56 -7.84 -4.18
CA CYS A 34 -7.28 -8.89 -3.45
C CYS A 34 -8.77 -8.95 -3.81
N GLY A 35 -9.16 -8.47 -4.99
CA GLY A 35 -10.55 -8.59 -5.45
C GLY A 35 -11.51 -7.84 -4.53
N ASN A 36 -12.52 -8.55 -4.01
CA ASN A 36 -13.55 -7.97 -3.15
C ASN A 36 -13.08 -7.69 -1.72
N GLU A 37 -11.87 -8.12 -1.33
CA GLU A 37 -11.29 -7.73 -0.04
C GLU A 37 -10.53 -6.40 -0.10
N GLY A 38 -10.18 -5.92 -1.31
CA GLY A 38 -9.43 -4.68 -1.51
C GLY A 38 -8.05 -4.95 -2.12
N ALA A 39 -6.98 -4.38 -1.55
CA ALA A 39 -5.61 -4.68 -1.96
C ALA A 39 -4.57 -4.37 -0.88
N VAL A 40 -3.39 -4.97 -1.03
CA VAL A 40 -2.20 -4.66 -0.24
C VAL A 40 -1.18 -3.94 -1.13
N LEU A 41 -0.64 -2.83 -0.62
CA LEU A 41 0.39 -2.02 -1.26
C LEU A 41 1.66 -2.11 -0.42
N ASN A 42 2.73 -2.65 -1.00
CA ASN A 42 4.04 -2.70 -0.36
C ASN A 42 4.95 -1.65 -0.98
N ILE A 43 5.22 -0.58 -0.23
CA ILE A 43 5.87 0.63 -0.69
C ILE A 43 7.31 0.63 -0.17
N LYS A 44 8.28 0.59 -1.07
CA LYS A 44 9.71 0.60 -0.75
C LYS A 44 10.30 1.93 -1.17
N LEU A 45 11.02 2.57 -0.25
CA LEU A 45 11.79 3.78 -0.50
C LEU A 45 13.25 3.38 -0.76
N GLN A 46 13.75 3.65 -1.96
CA GLN A 46 15.05 3.14 -2.38
C GLN A 46 15.94 4.27 -2.91
N SER A 47 17.16 4.37 -2.41
CA SER A 47 18.11 5.39 -2.86
C SER A 47 18.67 5.06 -4.25
N ASN A 48 18.76 6.07 -5.11
CA ASN A 48 19.28 6.02 -6.47
C ASN A 48 18.57 4.98 -7.36
N GLN A 49 17.27 4.79 -7.14
CA GLN A 49 16.43 3.90 -7.93
C GLN A 49 15.28 4.68 -8.57
N LEU A 50 14.78 4.18 -9.71
CA LEU A 50 13.63 4.77 -10.37
C LEU A 50 12.35 4.44 -9.61
N SER A 51 11.42 5.39 -9.59
CA SER A 51 10.07 5.15 -9.08
C SER A 51 9.26 4.33 -10.08
N GLY A 52 8.36 3.47 -9.58
CA GLY A 52 7.49 2.67 -10.44
C GLY A 52 6.54 1.78 -9.67
N ASP A 53 5.48 1.35 -10.36
CA ASP A 53 4.52 0.37 -9.85
C ASP A 53 4.78 -1.00 -10.46
N VAL A 54 4.65 -2.03 -9.64
CA VAL A 54 4.73 -3.43 -10.08
C VAL A 54 3.48 -4.15 -9.59
N GLU A 55 2.63 -4.56 -10.53
CA GLU A 55 1.51 -5.45 -10.22
C GLU A 55 2.05 -6.87 -10.00
N LYS A 56 1.78 -7.42 -8.81
CA LYS A 56 2.24 -8.75 -8.39
C LYS A 56 1.21 -9.85 -8.64
N GLY A 57 0.05 -9.50 -9.19
CA GLY A 57 -1.02 -10.43 -9.52
C GLY A 57 -2.33 -10.15 -8.77
N ASN A 58 -3.31 -11.01 -9.03
CA ASN A 58 -4.59 -11.03 -8.34
C ASN A 58 -4.60 -12.16 -7.31
N TYR A 59 -5.09 -11.85 -6.12
CA TYR A 59 -5.17 -12.73 -4.97
C TYR A 59 -6.61 -12.77 -4.49
N ASN A 60 -7.00 -13.86 -3.83
CA ASN A 60 -8.36 -13.98 -3.31
C ASN A 60 -8.51 -13.35 -1.92
N ASN A 61 -7.39 -13.15 -1.21
CA ASN A 61 -7.43 -12.83 0.20
C ASN A 61 -6.20 -12.02 0.65
N ILE A 62 -6.43 -10.98 1.46
CA ILE A 62 -5.42 -10.08 2.01
C ILE A 62 -4.48 -10.81 2.96
N LEU A 63 -5.01 -11.69 3.81
CA LEU A 63 -4.21 -12.45 4.77
C LEU A 63 -3.17 -13.34 4.08
N TYR A 64 -3.55 -13.99 2.98
CA TYR A 64 -2.61 -14.76 2.17
C TYR A 64 -1.44 -13.88 1.69
N VAL A 65 -1.73 -12.66 1.21
CA VAL A 65 -0.70 -11.71 0.79
C VAL A 65 0.19 -11.27 1.95
N LEU A 66 -0.37 -11.00 3.13
CA LEU A 66 0.41 -10.61 4.31
C LEU A 66 1.36 -11.72 4.77
N ASN A 67 0.94 -12.98 4.67
CA ASN A 67 1.80 -14.14 4.93
C ASN A 67 2.94 -14.24 3.90
N LEU A 68 2.68 -13.92 2.62
CA LEU A 68 3.73 -13.89 1.58
C LEU A 68 4.75 -12.76 1.79
N LEU A 69 4.32 -11.63 2.34
CA LEU A 69 5.16 -10.46 2.52
C LEU A 69 6.13 -10.57 3.71
N ASP A 70 6.01 -11.63 4.54
CA ASP A 70 6.80 -11.85 5.76
C ASP A 70 6.95 -10.55 6.56
N GLN A 71 5.81 -10.01 6.97
CA GLN A 71 5.76 -8.81 7.79
C GLN A 71 6.23 -9.12 9.22
N ARG A 72 6.81 -8.15 9.92
CA ARG A 72 7.42 -8.36 11.25
C ARG A 72 6.51 -8.02 12.43
N HIS A 73 5.33 -7.46 12.18
CA HIS A 73 4.48 -6.80 13.19
C HIS A 73 3.23 -7.58 13.59
N ILE A 74 2.79 -8.52 12.77
CA ILE A 74 1.62 -9.34 13.03
C ILE A 74 2.12 -10.70 13.51
N THR A 75 1.97 -10.90 14.82
CA THR A 75 2.25 -12.16 15.51
C THR A 75 0.92 -12.68 16.07
N GLY A 76 0.62 -13.96 15.86
CA GLY A 76 -0.64 -14.60 16.29
C GLY A 76 -1.43 -15.25 15.16
N ASP A 77 -2.56 -15.88 15.51
CA ASP A 77 -3.48 -16.48 14.54
C ASP A 77 -4.35 -15.40 13.88
N LEU A 78 -4.25 -15.30 12.57
CA LEU A 78 -4.93 -14.29 11.77
C LEU A 78 -6.14 -14.84 11.01
N SER A 79 -6.47 -16.12 11.20
CA SER A 79 -7.56 -16.81 10.51
C SER A 79 -8.93 -16.11 10.63
N ASN A 80 -9.12 -15.27 11.66
CA ASN A 80 -10.36 -14.51 11.91
C ASN A 80 -10.21 -12.98 11.77
N VAL A 81 -9.09 -12.48 11.25
CA VAL A 81 -8.88 -11.03 11.09
C VAL A 81 -9.53 -10.55 9.80
N SER A 82 -10.44 -9.58 9.92
CA SER A 82 -10.99 -8.85 8.77
C SER A 82 -10.44 -7.43 8.74
N PHE A 83 -9.95 -7.00 7.57
CA PHE A 83 -9.43 -5.65 7.38
C PHE A 83 -10.54 -4.73 6.88
N LYS A 84 -10.67 -3.55 7.50
CA LYS A 84 -11.60 -2.49 7.10
C LYS A 84 -10.89 -1.15 7.03
N GLY A 85 -11.35 -0.28 6.15
CA GLY A 85 -10.77 1.02 5.85
C GLY A 85 -9.33 0.90 5.33
N THR A 86 -8.47 1.77 5.86
CA THR A 86 -7.03 1.75 5.58
C THR A 86 -6.23 1.45 6.85
N ASN A 87 -5.42 0.40 6.79
CA ASN A 87 -4.46 0.03 7.82
C ASN A 87 -3.05 0.23 7.26
N THR A 88 -2.17 0.83 8.05
CA THR A 88 -0.82 1.17 7.62
C THR A 88 0.17 0.61 8.62
N MET A 89 1.18 -0.10 8.13
CA MET A 89 2.28 -0.66 8.91
C MET A 89 3.57 -0.09 8.37
N MET A 90 4.42 0.44 9.24
CA MET A 90 5.72 0.98 8.87
C MET A 90 6.81 0.04 9.38
N GLU A 91 7.59 -0.49 8.45
CA GLU A 91 8.76 -1.30 8.72
C GLU A 91 10.03 -0.50 8.35
N ARG A 92 11.20 -1.01 8.75
CA ARG A 92 12.49 -0.30 8.61
C ARG A 92 12.79 0.18 7.19
N ASP A 93 12.39 -0.57 6.17
CA ASP A 93 12.71 -0.32 4.76
C ASP A 93 11.47 -0.19 3.85
N ARG A 94 10.26 -0.37 4.41
CA ARG A 94 9.02 -0.39 3.63
C ARG A 94 7.81 0.05 4.45
N VAL A 95 6.80 0.54 3.74
CA VAL A 95 5.46 0.82 4.28
C VAL A 95 4.49 -0.16 3.63
N ILE A 96 3.72 -0.87 4.44
CA ILE A 96 2.64 -1.74 3.98
C ILE A 96 1.32 -1.01 4.23
N ILE A 97 0.55 -0.76 3.19
CA ILE A 97 -0.81 -0.21 3.28
C ILE A 97 -1.80 -1.30 2.86
N ILE A 98 -2.73 -1.62 3.74
CA ILE A 98 -3.83 -2.54 3.50
C ILE A 98 -5.09 -1.69 3.36
N LYS A 99 -5.75 -1.78 2.22
CA LYS A 99 -6.97 -1.02 1.92
C LYS A 99 -8.09 -1.99 1.61
N ASP A 100 -9.26 -1.76 2.20
CA ASP A 100 -10.46 -2.53 1.90
C ASP A 100 -11.00 -2.22 0.48
N CYS A 101 -12.12 -2.83 0.09
CA CYS A 101 -12.74 -2.63 -1.22
C CYS A 101 -13.63 -1.38 -1.33
N SER A 102 -13.73 -0.55 -0.29
CA SER A 102 -14.56 0.65 -0.30
C SER A 102 -13.97 1.70 -1.22
N ASN A 103 -14.69 2.12 -2.26
CA ASN A 103 -14.25 3.14 -3.21
C ASN A 103 -13.76 4.44 -2.54
N SER A 104 -14.32 4.79 -1.38
CA SER A 104 -13.91 5.98 -0.61
C SER A 104 -12.44 5.92 -0.16
N GLU A 105 -11.94 4.72 0.18
CA GLU A 105 -10.56 4.49 0.56
C GLU A 105 -9.59 4.65 -0.63
N TRP A 106 -10.07 4.53 -1.87
CA TRP A 106 -9.26 4.64 -3.09
C TRP A 106 -9.32 6.01 -3.77
N SER A 107 -9.93 6.98 -3.12
CA SER A 107 -10.03 8.35 -3.63
C SER A 107 -8.68 9.09 -3.57
N GLU A 108 -8.56 10.16 -4.35
CA GLU A 108 -7.41 11.08 -4.24
C GLU A 108 -7.30 11.71 -2.86
N PHE A 109 -8.45 11.98 -2.22
CA PHE A 109 -8.51 12.48 -0.85
C PHE A 109 -7.93 11.46 0.13
N ALA A 110 -8.27 10.18 -0.02
CA ALA A 110 -7.71 9.11 0.79
C ALA A 110 -6.20 8.96 0.57
N ALA A 111 -5.72 9.01 -0.68
CA ALA A 111 -4.29 8.99 -0.97
C ALA A 111 -3.54 10.13 -0.26
N LYS A 112 -4.10 11.36 -0.31
CA LYS A 112 -3.53 12.50 0.43
C LYS A 112 -3.53 12.26 1.94
N LYS A 113 -4.66 11.80 2.49
CA LYS A 113 -4.80 11.49 3.93
C LYS A 113 -3.76 10.46 4.38
N ASP A 114 -3.55 9.41 3.60
CA ASP A 114 -2.62 8.33 3.92
C ASP A 114 -1.17 8.80 3.84
N VAL A 115 -0.80 9.62 2.85
CA VAL A 115 0.53 10.26 2.82
C VAL A 115 0.74 11.17 4.02
N MET A 116 -0.25 12.01 4.37
CA MET A 116 -0.13 12.90 5.51
C MET A 116 0.06 12.15 6.83
N LYS A 117 -0.59 11.00 7.01
CA LYS A 117 -0.36 10.13 8.17
C LYS A 117 1.08 9.64 8.23
N LEU A 118 1.68 9.28 7.09
CA LEU A 118 3.04 8.74 7.02
C LEU A 118 4.11 9.79 7.32
N VAL A 119 3.93 11.01 6.82
CA VAL A 119 4.93 12.08 7.00
C VAL A 119 4.84 12.77 8.36
N ASN A 120 3.70 12.61 9.06
CA ASN A 120 3.47 13.19 10.39
C ASN A 120 3.56 12.16 11.53
N ALA A 121 3.81 10.88 11.22
CA ALA A 121 4.00 9.82 12.21
C ALA A 121 5.41 9.87 12.81
#